data_AF-A0AAV2ZMJ6-F1
#
_entry.id   AF-A0AAV2ZMJ6-F1
#
_cell.length_a   1.000
_cell.length_b   1.000
_cell.length_c   1.000
_cell.angle_alpha   90.00
_cell.angle_beta   90.00
_cell.angle_gamma   90.00
#
_symmetry.space_group_name_H-M   'P 1'
#
loop_
_entity.id
_entity.type
_entity.pdbx_description
1 polymer ?
#
loop_
_entity_poly.entity_id
_entity_poly.type
_entity_poly.pdbx_seq_one_letter_code
_entity_poly.pdbx_strand_id
1 'polypeptide(L)'
;MDADGDVGGDWPLLSWVSSFLMVFGGVVPYIPQYQEIRRSSSTDGFSTWVCLVLLVANILRIFFWFGKFFEFPLLLQSLLMIAAMLAILRLCCSIQTANRVSTKQRNFTDFQLADFWNWSRFEDYLQFCLCLGVCGALLTYLLIDAPIFVEGVGLLALMTEATLGLPQFLQNRRNQSTRGMR
;
A
#
# COMPACT_ATOMS: atom_id res chain seq x y z
N MET A 1 13.90 13.45 -49.64
CA MET A 1 14.85 13.00 -48.59
C MET A 1 15.46 14.25 -48.00
N ASP A 2 15.21 14.67 -46.76
CA ASP A 2 14.59 14.03 -45.60
C ASP A 2 13.92 15.15 -44.78
N ALA A 3 12.60 15.09 -44.62
CA ALA A 3 11.95 14.75 -43.35
C ALA A 3 12.24 15.78 -42.24
N ASP A 4 11.46 16.87 -42.25
CA ASP A 4 11.11 17.63 -41.05
C ASP A 4 10.50 16.65 -40.04
N GLY A 5 11.36 16.10 -39.19
CA GLY A 5 10.97 15.31 -38.03
C GLY A 5 10.45 16.25 -36.96
N ASP A 6 9.17 16.12 -36.67
CA ASP A 6 8.44 16.72 -35.56
C ASP A 6 9.06 16.34 -34.19
N VAL A 7 10.15 17.02 -33.78
CA VAL A 7 10.80 16.83 -32.46
C VAL A 7 10.18 17.76 -31.39
N GLY A 8 9.13 18.50 -31.71
CA GLY A 8 8.46 19.43 -30.79
C GLY A 8 7.33 18.81 -29.97
N GLY A 9 6.74 17.70 -30.44
CA GLY A 9 5.55 17.06 -29.83
C GLY A 9 5.83 15.92 -28.86
N ASP A 10 7.02 15.32 -28.88
CA ASP A 10 7.30 14.10 -28.12
C ASP A 10 7.58 14.35 -26.63
N TRP A 11 8.15 15.49 -26.27
CA TRP A 11 8.46 15.83 -24.88
C TRP A 11 7.23 15.96 -23.97
N PRO A 12 6.15 16.67 -24.37
CA PRO A 12 4.93 16.71 -23.56
C PRO A 12 4.22 15.35 -23.51
N LEU A 13 4.25 14.57 -24.60
CA LEU A 13 3.72 13.20 -24.61
C LEU A 13 4.52 12.29 -23.65
N LEU A 14 5.84 12.36 -23.67
CA LEU A 14 6.71 11.58 -22.80
C LEU A 14 6.52 11.93 -21.31
N SER A 15 6.37 13.23 -21.00
CA SER A 15 6.05 13.70 -19.64
C SER A 15 4.67 13.23 -19.17
N TRP A 16 3.68 13.25 -20.06
CA TRP A 16 2.35 12.74 -19.76
C TRP A 16 2.35 11.23 -19.53
N VAL A 17 3.04 10.48 -20.40
CA VAL A 17 3.20 9.02 -20.27
C VAL A 17 3.99 8.64 -19.01
N SER A 18 5.07 9.35 -18.69
CA SER A 18 5.87 9.07 -17.48
C SER A 18 5.06 9.34 -16.21
N SER A 19 4.31 10.43 -16.16
CA SER A 19 3.38 10.75 -15.05
C SER A 19 2.31 9.66 -14.90
N PHE A 20 1.76 9.19 -16.02
CA PHE A 20 0.79 8.10 -16.01
C PHE A 20 1.41 6.79 -15.50
N LEU A 21 2.60 6.44 -15.98
CA LEU A 21 3.32 5.24 -15.54
C LEU A 21 3.72 5.32 -14.06
N MET A 22 4.07 6.49 -13.53
CA MET A 22 4.36 6.66 -12.09
C MET A 22 3.11 6.41 -11.23
N VAL A 23 1.97 6.97 -11.63
CA VAL A 23 0.70 6.85 -10.89
C VAL A 23 0.17 5.41 -10.94
N PHE A 24 0.12 4.81 -12.12
CA PHE A 24 -0.48 3.48 -12.33
C PHE A 24 0.50 2.34 -12.10
N GLY A 25 1.79 2.53 -12.35
CA GLY A 25 2.82 1.50 -12.19
C GLY A 25 2.88 0.96 -10.77
N GLY A 26 2.61 1.81 -9.77
CA GLY A 26 2.47 1.38 -8.38
C GLY A 26 1.26 0.46 -8.16
N VAL A 27 0.13 0.67 -8.84
CA VAL A 27 -1.13 -0.06 -8.62
C VAL A 27 -1.16 -1.42 -9.34
N VAL A 28 -0.51 -1.52 -10.50
CA VAL A 28 -0.55 -2.71 -11.37
C VAL A 28 -0.24 -4.03 -10.64
N PRO A 29 0.77 -4.15 -9.77
CA PRO A 29 1.07 -5.39 -9.06
C PRO A 29 -0.05 -5.88 -8.12
N TYR A 30 -0.94 -4.98 -7.68
CA TYR A 30 -2.04 -5.33 -6.77
C TYR A 30 -3.25 -5.91 -7.48
N ILE A 31 -3.35 -5.74 -8.81
CA ILE A 31 -4.41 -6.34 -9.63
C ILE A 31 -4.36 -7.88 -9.58
N PRO A 32 -3.23 -8.55 -9.90
CA PRO A 32 -3.16 -10.01 -9.79
C PRO A 32 -3.34 -10.48 -8.34
N GLN A 33 -2.83 -9.72 -7.36
CA GLN A 33 -3.01 -10.02 -5.94
C GLN A 33 -4.49 -10.02 -5.52
N TYR A 34 -5.26 -9.02 -5.98
CA TYR A 34 -6.70 -8.95 -5.75
C TYR A 34 -7.46 -10.11 -6.41
N GLN A 35 -7.07 -10.49 -7.64
CA GLN A 35 -7.68 -11.61 -8.36
C GLN A 35 -7.39 -12.95 -7.69
N GLU A 36 -6.17 -13.16 -7.20
CA GLU A 36 -5.77 -14.39 -6.50
C GLU A 36 -6.56 -14.58 -5.21
N ILE A 37 -6.72 -13.52 -4.40
CA ILE A 37 -7.52 -13.57 -3.17
C ILE A 37 -9.00 -13.85 -3.49
N ARG A 38 -9.55 -13.22 -4.53
CA ARG A 38 -10.94 -13.45 -4.95
C ARG A 38 -11.14 -14.90 -5.42
N ARG A 39 -10.18 -15.49 -6.13
CA ARG A 39 -10.29 -16.83 -6.69
C ARG A 39 -10.06 -17.93 -5.66
N SER A 40 -9.14 -17.73 -4.72
CA SER A 40 -8.77 -18.73 -3.72
C SER A 40 -9.80 -18.86 -2.60
N SER A 41 -10.60 -17.83 -2.31
CA SER A 41 -11.58 -17.79 -1.19
C SER A 41 -10.99 -18.19 0.19
N SER A 42 -9.66 -18.22 0.28
CA SER A 42 -8.87 -18.45 1.48
C SER A 42 -7.88 -17.31 1.64
N THR A 43 -7.76 -16.81 2.86
CA THR A 43 -6.83 -15.74 3.23
C THR A 43 -5.50 -16.28 3.76
N ASP A 44 -5.26 -17.59 3.72
CA ASP A 44 -4.11 -18.23 4.37
C ASP A 44 -2.74 -17.85 3.75
N GLY A 45 -2.73 -17.37 2.49
CA GLY A 45 -1.52 -16.90 1.80
C GLY A 45 -1.27 -15.38 1.84
N PHE A 46 -2.27 -14.58 2.23
CA PHE A 46 -2.20 -13.12 2.18
C PHE A 46 -2.22 -12.52 3.59
N SER A 47 -1.15 -11.83 3.96
CA SER A 47 -1.01 -11.24 5.29
C SER A 47 -1.64 -9.84 5.33
N THR A 48 -2.71 -9.68 6.12
CA THR A 48 -3.36 -8.38 6.39
C THR A 48 -2.39 -7.36 7.00
N TRP A 49 -1.29 -7.82 7.61
CA TRP A 49 -0.18 -7.00 8.08
C TRP A 49 0.54 -6.25 6.97
N VAL A 50 0.71 -6.87 5.81
CA VAL A 50 1.29 -6.19 4.65
C VAL A 50 0.39 -5.02 4.26
N CYS A 51 -0.93 -5.24 4.20
CA CYS A 51 -1.89 -4.17 3.93
C CYS A 51 -1.81 -3.00 4.93
N LEU A 52 -1.68 -3.29 6.24
CA LEU A 52 -1.44 -2.27 7.27
C LEU A 52 -0.18 -1.45 6.98
N VAL A 53 0.96 -2.13 6.75
CA VAL A 53 2.25 -1.50 6.51
C VAL A 53 2.18 -0.60 5.27
N LEU A 54 1.49 -1.04 4.19
CA LEU A 54 1.26 -0.20 3.00
C LEU A 54 0.38 1.00 3.30
N LEU A 55 -0.71 0.83 4.04
CA LEU A 55 -1.59 1.94 4.41
C LEU A 55 -0.82 2.99 5.21
N VAL A 56 -0.05 2.56 6.21
CA VAL A 56 0.79 3.46 7.03
C VAL A 56 1.85 4.15 6.16
N ALA A 57 2.56 3.43 5.29
CA ALA A 57 3.57 4.02 4.41
C ALA A 57 2.99 5.12 3.51
N ASN A 58 1.82 4.88 2.90
CA ASN A 58 1.17 5.86 2.02
C ASN A 58 0.58 7.05 2.82
N ILE A 59 0.10 6.84 4.05
CA ILE A 59 -0.31 7.93 4.94
C ILE A 59 0.90 8.79 5.33
N LEU A 60 2.03 8.19 5.69
CA LEU A 60 3.26 8.91 6.01
C LEU A 60 3.80 9.71 4.82
N ARG A 61 3.67 9.20 3.58
CA ARG A 61 4.00 9.95 2.36
C ARG A 61 3.13 11.20 2.19
N ILE A 62 1.84 11.08 2.47
CA ILE A 62 0.93 12.25 2.42
C ILE A 62 1.36 13.28 3.46
N PHE A 63 1.75 12.88 4.66
CA PHE A 63 2.27 13.81 5.67
C PHE A 63 3.59 14.45 5.26
N PHE A 64 4.51 13.67 4.69
CA PHE A 64 5.76 14.20 4.14
C PHE A 64 5.51 15.24 3.05
N TRP A 65 4.51 15.02 2.17
CA TRP A 65 4.12 15.97 1.14
C TRP A 65 3.71 17.34 1.70
N PHE A 66 3.02 17.38 2.84
CA PHE A 66 2.65 18.63 3.50
C PHE A 66 3.87 19.40 4.01
N GLY A 67 4.92 18.71 4.47
CA GLY A 67 6.16 19.35 4.92
C GLY A 67 7.09 19.77 3.78
N LYS A 68 7.14 18.98 2.69
CA LYS A 68 7.83 19.33 1.45
C LYS A 68 6.96 18.95 0.25
N PHE A 69 6.40 19.98 -0.40
CA PHE A 69 5.65 19.81 -1.63
C PHE A 69 6.53 19.16 -2.70
N PHE A 70 6.19 17.94 -3.09
CA PHE A 70 6.74 17.24 -4.23
C PHE A 70 5.68 17.11 -5.34
N GLU A 71 6.09 16.63 -6.51
CA GLU A 71 5.27 16.43 -7.71
C GLU A 71 3.89 15.81 -7.43
N PHE A 72 2.82 16.48 -7.87
CA PHE A 72 1.42 16.03 -7.71
C PHE A 72 1.16 14.56 -8.13
N PRO A 73 1.80 14.01 -9.19
CA PRO A 73 1.67 12.58 -9.54
C PRO A 73 1.97 11.60 -8.40
N LEU A 74 2.97 11.86 -7.56
CA LEU A 74 3.32 10.96 -6.45
C LEU A 74 2.28 11.01 -5.31
N LEU A 75 1.60 12.15 -5.16
CA LEU A 75 0.49 12.27 -4.22
C LEU A 75 -0.70 11.45 -4.71
N LEU A 76 -1.04 11.59 -6.00
CA LEU A 76 -2.09 10.81 -6.62
C LEU A 76 -1.79 9.30 -6.57
N GLN A 77 -0.54 8.91 -6.81
CA GLN A 77 -0.07 7.54 -6.62
C GLN A 77 -0.38 7.04 -5.21
N SER A 78 -0.01 7.80 -4.16
CA SER A 78 -0.23 7.42 -2.77
C SER A 78 -1.72 7.27 -2.44
N LEU A 79 -2.57 8.15 -2.97
CA LEU A 79 -4.03 8.07 -2.82
C LEU A 79 -4.62 6.83 -3.51
N LEU A 80 -4.21 6.53 -4.75
CA LEU A 80 -4.65 5.33 -5.46
C LEU A 80 -4.19 4.05 -4.76
N MET A 81 -2.97 4.05 -4.21
CA MET A 81 -2.43 2.95 -3.43
C MET A 81 -3.24 2.71 -2.15
N ILE A 82 -3.61 3.76 -1.41
CA ILE A 82 -4.51 3.64 -0.25
C ILE A 82 -5.85 3.04 -0.67
N ALA A 83 -6.45 3.54 -1.76
CA ALA A 83 -7.73 3.04 -2.25
C ALA A 83 -7.65 1.54 -2.63
N ALA A 84 -6.59 1.13 -3.33
CA ALA A 84 -6.34 -0.27 -3.67
C ALA A 84 -6.16 -1.14 -2.42
N MET A 85 -5.42 -0.66 -1.43
CA MET A 85 -5.23 -1.37 -0.16
C MET A 85 -6.54 -1.53 0.61
N LEU A 86 -7.36 -0.49 0.70
CA LEU A 86 -8.68 -0.56 1.32
C LEU A 86 -9.60 -1.53 0.59
N ALA A 87 -9.55 -1.59 -0.75
CA ALA A 87 -10.33 -2.53 -1.55
C ALA A 87 -9.93 -3.99 -1.27
N ILE A 88 -8.63 -4.28 -1.18
CA ILE A 88 -8.12 -5.60 -0.79
C ILE A 88 -8.55 -5.94 0.65
N LEU A 89 -8.39 -5.00 1.58
CA LEU A 89 -8.76 -5.20 2.98
C LEU A 89 -10.26 -5.51 3.14
N ARG A 90 -11.12 -4.80 2.40
CA ARG A 90 -12.57 -5.06 2.35
C ARG A 90 -12.86 -6.48 1.87
N LEU A 91 -12.20 -6.93 0.81
CA LEU A 91 -12.34 -8.29 0.29
C LEU A 91 -11.90 -9.33 1.33
N CYS A 92 -10.73 -9.12 1.96
CA CYS A 92 -10.23 -9.99 3.01
C CYS A 92 -11.17 -10.04 4.22
N CYS A 93 -11.74 -8.92 4.65
CA CYS A 93 -12.72 -8.90 5.74
C CYS A 93 -13.99 -9.67 5.38
N SER A 94 -14.48 -9.53 4.15
CA SER A 94 -15.65 -10.27 3.66
C SER A 94 -15.41 -11.79 3.67
N ILE A 95 -14.24 -12.23 3.20
CA ILE A 95 -13.87 -13.65 3.18
C ILE A 95 -13.65 -14.18 4.60
N GLN A 96 -12.93 -13.44 5.45
CA GLN A 96 -12.71 -13.82 6.84
C GLN A 96 -14.00 -13.92 7.64
N THR A 97 -14.97 -13.02 7.40
CA THR A 97 -16.29 -13.08 8.04
C THR A 97 -17.04 -14.34 7.59
N ALA A 98 -17.02 -14.67 6.31
CA ALA A 98 -17.63 -15.90 5.78
C ALA A 98 -16.95 -17.17 6.35
N ASN A 99 -15.62 -17.18 6.44
CA ASN A 99 -14.84 -18.31 6.96
C ASN A 99 -14.90 -18.44 8.49
N ARG A 100 -15.02 -17.34 9.25
CA ARG A 100 -15.18 -17.36 10.72
C ARG A 100 -16.48 -18.02 11.17
N VAL A 101 -17.55 -17.98 10.35
CA VAL A 101 -18.79 -18.74 10.62
C VAL A 101 -18.55 -20.24 10.53
N SER A 102 -17.55 -20.69 9.74
CA SER A 102 -17.18 -22.09 9.58
C SER A 102 -16.09 -22.56 10.58
N THR A 103 -15.22 -21.66 11.04
CA THR A 103 -14.01 -22.02 11.80
C THR A 103 -13.96 -21.31 13.16
N LYS A 104 -14.77 -21.74 14.13
CA LYS A 104 -14.56 -21.41 15.55
C LYS A 104 -13.72 -22.52 16.18
N GLN A 105 -12.45 -22.25 16.50
CA GLN A 105 -11.61 -22.86 17.56
C GLN A 105 -10.18 -22.28 17.41
N ARG A 106 -9.81 -21.21 18.15
CA ARG A 106 -8.40 -20.90 18.46
C ARG A 106 -8.28 -20.47 19.92
N ASN A 107 -7.22 -20.97 20.56
CA ASN A 107 -7.00 -20.96 22.00
C ASN A 107 -6.67 -19.56 22.56
N PHE A 108 -7.07 -19.34 23.82
CA PHE A 108 -7.11 -18.07 24.54
C PHE A 108 -5.74 -17.48 24.94
N THR A 109 -4.62 -18.06 24.49
CA THR A 109 -3.26 -17.71 24.95
C THR A 109 -2.34 -17.07 23.91
N ASP A 110 -2.82 -16.80 22.68
CA ASP A 110 -2.07 -15.98 21.72
C ASP A 110 -2.35 -14.49 22.00
N PHE A 111 -1.68 -13.93 23.00
CA PHE A 111 -1.52 -12.47 23.10
C PHE A 111 -0.31 -12.07 22.26
N GLN A 112 -0.44 -12.20 20.94
CA GLN A 112 0.59 -11.74 20.02
C GLN A 112 0.16 -10.42 19.40
N LEU A 113 1.12 -9.50 19.22
CA LEU A 113 0.94 -8.27 18.43
C LEU A 113 0.28 -8.55 17.07
N ALA A 114 0.39 -9.80 16.57
CA ALA A 114 -0.30 -10.35 15.41
C ALA A 114 -1.84 -10.19 15.39
N ASP A 115 -2.51 -10.04 16.54
CA ASP A 115 -3.97 -9.87 16.62
C ASP A 115 -4.43 -8.40 16.61
N PHE A 116 -3.50 -7.45 16.75
CA PHE A 116 -3.83 -6.01 16.76
C PHE A 116 -4.56 -5.57 15.48
N TRP A 117 -4.28 -6.23 14.35
CA TRP A 117 -4.85 -5.93 13.04
C TRP A 117 -5.79 -7.04 12.53
N ASN A 118 -6.57 -7.63 13.44
CA ASN A 118 -7.52 -8.73 13.14
C ASN A 118 -8.97 -8.38 13.50
N TRP A 119 -9.37 -7.13 13.25
CA TRP A 119 -10.73 -6.64 13.45
C TRP A 119 -11.73 -7.40 12.56
N SER A 120 -12.94 -7.64 13.10
CA SER A 120 -14.00 -8.36 12.41
C SER A 120 -14.69 -7.53 11.32
N ARG A 121 -14.70 -6.21 11.47
CA ARG A 121 -15.46 -5.30 10.61
C ARG A 121 -14.52 -4.39 9.86
N PHE A 122 -14.81 -4.16 8.57
CA PHE A 122 -14.02 -3.25 7.73
C PHE A 122 -14.03 -1.82 8.28
N GLU A 123 -15.14 -1.43 8.90
CA GLU A 123 -15.34 -0.11 9.50
C GLU A 123 -14.32 0.21 10.59
N ASP A 124 -13.94 -0.79 11.40
CA ASP A 124 -12.96 -0.61 12.49
C ASP A 124 -11.57 -0.27 11.91
N TYR A 125 -11.19 -0.89 10.80
CA TYR A 125 -9.95 -0.57 10.09
C TYR A 125 -9.98 0.83 9.49
N LEU A 126 -11.12 1.23 8.90
CA LEU A 126 -11.26 2.58 8.34
C LEU A 126 -11.18 3.63 9.44
N GLN A 127 -11.83 3.42 10.58
CA GLN A 127 -11.78 4.32 11.74
C GLN A 127 -10.37 4.45 12.28
N PHE A 128 -9.62 3.34 12.39
CA PHE A 128 -8.21 3.40 12.78
C PHE A 128 -7.38 4.22 11.79
N CYS A 129 -7.52 3.95 10.48
CA CYS A 129 -6.79 4.70 9.45
C CYS A 129 -7.12 6.19 9.48
N LEU A 130 -8.40 6.54 9.70
CA LEU A 130 -8.83 7.93 9.84
C LEU A 130 -8.27 8.57 11.11
N CYS A 131 -8.32 7.86 12.25
CA CYS A 131 -7.76 8.33 13.51
C CYS A 131 -6.25 8.57 13.40
N LEU A 132 -5.50 7.61 12.85
CA LEU A 132 -4.08 7.75 12.56
C LEU A 132 -3.81 8.91 11.59
N GLY A 133 -4.66 9.05 10.56
CA GLY A 133 -4.66 10.16 9.61
C GLY A 133 -4.77 11.52 10.29
N VAL A 134 -5.78 11.69 11.14
CA VAL A 134 -6.06 12.95 11.86
C VAL A 134 -4.99 13.24 12.91
N CYS A 135 -4.61 12.26 13.73
CA CYS A 135 -3.57 12.43 14.74
C CYS A 135 -2.22 12.75 14.10
N GLY A 136 -1.86 12.04 13.02
CA GLY A 136 -0.64 12.29 12.27
C GLY A 136 -0.64 13.63 11.54
N ALA A 137 -1.77 14.05 10.97
CA ALA A 137 -1.92 15.36 10.35
C ALA A 137 -1.79 16.50 11.39
N LEU A 138 -2.42 16.36 12.56
CA LEU A 138 -2.30 17.31 13.65
C LEU A 138 -0.85 17.40 14.15
N LEU A 139 -0.20 16.26 14.37
CA LEU A 139 1.20 16.21 14.79
C LEU A 139 2.12 16.86 13.74
N THR A 140 1.89 16.57 12.46
CA THR A 140 2.66 17.14 11.35
C THR A 140 2.45 18.64 11.27
N TYR A 141 1.22 19.13 11.44
CA TYR A 141 0.91 20.55 11.47
C TYR A 141 1.63 21.28 12.62
N LEU A 142 1.69 20.68 13.80
CA LEU A 142 2.37 21.27 14.96
C LEU A 142 3.90 21.28 14.84
N LEU A 143 4.47 20.31 14.11
CA LEU A 143 5.93 20.12 13.99
C LEU A 143 6.47 20.43 12.59
N ILE A 144 5.70 21.13 11.76
CA ILE A 144 6.05 21.39 10.35
C ILE A 144 7.32 22.24 10.21
N ASP A 145 7.55 23.15 11.15
CA ASP A 145 8.72 24.04 11.17
C ASP A 145 10.02 23.30 11.55
N ALA A 146 9.93 22.06 12.04
CA ALA A 146 11.09 21.26 12.43
C ALA A 146 11.55 20.37 11.25
N PRO A 147 12.65 20.71 10.55
CA PRO A 147 13.10 19.97 9.37
C PRO A 147 13.47 18.53 9.69
N ILE A 148 14.05 18.29 10.87
CA ILE A 148 14.41 16.94 11.37
C ILE A 148 13.16 16.05 11.47
N PHE A 149 12.02 16.62 11.88
CA PHE A 149 10.77 15.89 11.97
C PHE A 149 10.26 15.53 10.58
N VAL A 150 10.18 16.49 9.66
CA VAL A 150 9.70 16.27 8.29
C VAL A 150 10.57 15.24 7.56
N GLU A 151 11.89 15.35 7.67
CA GLU A 151 12.82 14.38 7.07
C GLU A 151 12.71 13.00 7.72
N GLY A 152 12.53 12.95 9.04
CA GLY A 152 12.27 11.71 9.77
C GLY A 152 11.01 10.99 9.28
N VAL A 153 9.91 11.73 9.09
CA VAL A 153 8.65 11.18 8.53
C VAL A 153 8.87 10.62 7.13
N GLY A 154 9.61 11.34 6.27
CA GLY A 154 9.95 10.87 4.92
C GLY A 154 10.80 9.59 4.93
N LEU A 155 11.83 9.54 5.80
CA LEU A 155 12.67 8.34 5.98
C LEU A 155 11.84 7.15 6.46
N LEU A 156 10.97 7.35 7.45
CA LEU A 156 10.09 6.30 7.96
C LEU A 156 9.15 5.78 6.86
N ALA A 157 8.60 6.66 6.02
CA ALA A 157 7.78 6.26 4.89
C ALA A 157 8.55 5.34 3.92
N LEU A 158 9.78 5.74 3.56
CA LEU A 158 10.66 4.95 2.69
C LEU A 158 11.07 3.61 3.32
N MET A 159 11.40 3.59 4.60
CA MET A 159 11.73 2.34 5.31
C MET A 159 10.54 1.39 5.36
N THR A 160 9.35 1.92 5.62
CA THR A 160 8.11 1.13 5.69
C THR A 160 7.80 0.51 4.31
N GLU A 161 7.99 1.26 3.23
CA GLU A 161 7.84 0.75 1.87
C GLU A 161 8.92 -0.26 1.49
N ALA A 162 10.18 -0.02 1.86
CA ALA A 162 11.27 -0.97 1.61
C ALA A 162 11.03 -2.32 2.31
N THR A 163 10.32 -2.30 3.44
CA THR A 163 9.91 -3.50 4.17
C THR A 163 8.96 -4.38 3.35
N LEU A 164 8.33 -3.87 2.28
CA LEU A 164 7.39 -4.61 1.42
C LEU A 164 8.07 -5.44 0.34
N GLY A 165 9.26 -5.03 -0.10
CA GLY A 165 10.08 -5.85 -0.99
C GLY A 165 10.49 -7.17 -0.32
N LEU A 166 10.62 -7.16 1.01
CA LEU A 166 11.07 -8.31 1.79
C LEU A 166 10.06 -9.48 1.82
N PRO A 167 8.77 -9.33 2.17
CA PRO A 167 7.81 -10.42 2.17
C PRO A 167 7.52 -10.95 0.75
N GLN A 168 7.50 -10.08 -0.27
CA GLN A 168 7.35 -10.51 -1.66
C GLN A 168 8.55 -11.37 -2.11
N PHE A 169 9.77 -10.95 -1.76
CA PHE A 169 10.98 -11.73 -2.02
C PHE A 169 10.99 -13.06 -1.25
N LEU A 170 10.59 -13.05 0.02
CA LEU A 170 10.55 -14.25 0.87
C LEU A 170 9.49 -15.25 0.41
N GLN A 171 8.30 -14.80 -0.02
CA GLN A 171 7.30 -15.68 -0.63
C GLN A 171 7.80 -16.26 -1.97
N ASN A 172 8.48 -15.46 -2.79
CA ASN A 172 9.06 -15.94 -4.03
C ASN A 172 10.19 -16.98 -3.80
N ARG A 173 10.99 -16.79 -2.74
CA ARG A 173 12.00 -17.76 -2.26
C ARG A 173 11.36 -19.04 -1.71
N ARG A 174 10.31 -18.91 -0.90
CA ARG A 174 9.61 -20.04 -0.25
C ARG A 174 8.79 -20.86 -1.25
N ASN A 175 8.28 -20.24 -2.31
CA ASN A 175 7.55 -20.95 -3.36
C ASN A 175 8.44 -21.77 -4.30
N GLN A 176 9.79 -21.73 -4.16
CA GLN A 176 10.79 -22.47 -4.96
C GLN A 176 10.33 -22.80 -6.40
N SER A 177 9.76 -21.82 -7.09
CA SER A 177 9.13 -22.07 -8.37
C SER A 177 10.06 -21.56 -9.46
N THR A 178 10.99 -22.42 -9.86
CA THR A 178 11.49 -22.44 -11.25
C THR A 178 10.40 -22.90 -12.22
N ARG A 179 9.11 -22.55 -12.02
CA ARG A 179 8.06 -22.76 -13.04
C ARG A 179 8.03 -21.65 -14.09
N GLY A 180 8.95 -20.69 -14.01
CA GLY A 180 9.25 -19.72 -15.07
C GLY A 180 10.53 -20.03 -15.86
N MET A 181 11.15 -21.21 -15.68
CA MET A 181 12.23 -21.72 -16.55
C MET A 181 11.83 -23.06 -17.14
N ARG A 182 10.87 -23.01 -18.05
CA ARG A 182 10.88 -23.74 -19.32
C ARG A 182 10.27 -22.84 -20.38
#